data_AF-A0A9P6Y0T5-F1
#
_entry.id   AF-A0A9P6Y0T5-F1
#
_cell.length_a   1.000
_cell.length_b   1.000
_cell.length_c   1.000
_cell.angle_alpha   90.00
_cell.angle_beta   90.00
_cell.angle_gamma   90.00
#
_symmetry.space_group_name_H-M   'P 1'
#
loop_
_entity.id
_entity.type
_entity.pdbx_description
1 polymer ?
#
loop_
_entity_poly.entity_id
_entity_poly.type
_entity_poly.pdbx_seq_one_letter_code
_entity_poly.pdbx_strand_id
1 'polypeptide(L)'
;MEYDPIQEHTEFSDDWQRFFFQRYSNGSLEIIDEMCPQTVTQLLGHYQSILQSYHVLPVIVIQAMAQFFYYLSCELFNRILSHKRYLCRSKALQIRLNLSTVEEWVRNHKLPSSLNHAFEPLIQLLQLLQCLSQLTDVATFTSTVYTFDKLNPLQIYRCVQRYRYEVAEPKLPYHIESLAAQIANTNDSSPRGRRSTSDSRRTSVSSLNSLITPKSKRASISEFSKEDEHDEEEGEQKNSKYLLPFSVFNTTALLQDWEEEKQKRLINQDDYSEAVYQEIKLKKLEEYDLLDRIVPSIPDEWLYNIDRKLQRY
;
A
#
# COMPACT_ATOMS: atom_id res chain seq x y z
N MET A 1 24.69 22.32 -52.65
CA MET A 1 23.81 22.50 -51.48
C MET A 1 23.83 21.18 -50.75
N GLU A 2 24.68 21.12 -49.74
CA GLU A 2 24.93 19.95 -48.91
C GLU A 2 23.76 19.82 -47.93
N TYR A 3 23.20 18.62 -47.83
CA TYR A 3 22.02 18.33 -47.01
C TYR A 3 22.53 17.86 -45.64
N ASP A 4 22.57 18.75 -44.66
CA ASP A 4 22.85 18.38 -43.26
C ASP A 4 21.62 17.70 -42.65
N PRO A 5 21.70 16.44 -42.19
CA PRO A 5 20.63 15.85 -41.41
C PRO A 5 20.69 16.43 -39.99
N ILE A 6 19.61 17.12 -39.59
CA ILE A 6 19.40 17.53 -38.19
C ILE A 6 19.33 16.25 -37.36
N GLN A 7 20.43 15.87 -36.72
CA GLN A 7 20.43 14.94 -35.60
C GLN A 7 19.90 15.70 -34.38
N GLU A 8 18.57 15.87 -34.32
CA GLU A 8 17.91 16.18 -33.05
C GLU A 8 18.02 14.93 -32.18
N HIS A 9 19.03 14.92 -31.32
CA HIS A 9 19.08 14.01 -30.19
C HIS A 9 17.89 14.36 -29.29
N THR A 10 16.76 13.69 -29.47
CA THR A 10 15.69 13.68 -28.46
C THR A 10 16.22 12.89 -27.26
N GLU A 11 16.84 13.60 -26.31
CA GLU A 11 17.06 13.07 -24.97
C GLU A 11 15.71 12.89 -24.29
N PHE A 12 15.23 11.64 -24.23
CA PHE A 12 14.07 11.22 -23.44
C PHE A 12 14.42 11.12 -21.94
N SER A 13 15.17 12.08 -21.39
CA SER A 13 15.48 12.12 -19.96
C SER A 13 14.67 13.21 -19.27
N ASP A 14 13.83 12.79 -18.33
CA ASP A 14 13.41 13.54 -17.14
C ASP A 14 12.47 14.75 -17.29
N ASP A 15 11.52 14.70 -18.22
CA ASP A 15 10.43 15.70 -18.32
C ASP A 15 9.25 15.46 -17.35
N TRP A 16 9.51 14.98 -16.13
CA TRP A 16 8.47 14.84 -15.10
C TRP A 16 8.11 16.16 -14.41
N GLN A 17 9.03 17.13 -14.44
CA GLN A 17 8.88 18.44 -13.78
C GLN A 17 7.75 19.29 -14.39
N ARG A 18 7.41 19.06 -15.67
CA ARG A 18 6.40 19.84 -16.40
C ARG A 18 4.95 19.54 -15.98
N PHE A 19 4.68 18.38 -15.38
CA PHE A 19 3.31 17.93 -15.11
C PHE A 19 2.78 18.29 -13.71
N PHE A 20 3.65 18.76 -12.80
CA PHE A 20 3.28 18.94 -11.39
C PHE A 20 3.22 20.40 -10.92
N PHE A 21 4.00 21.33 -11.47
CA PHE A 21 4.07 22.69 -10.92
C PHE A 21 4.00 23.77 -11.99
N GLN A 22 2.80 24.31 -12.19
CA GLN A 22 2.65 25.62 -12.82
C GLN A 22 3.05 26.69 -11.80
N ARG A 23 4.18 27.35 -12.09
CA ARG A 23 4.73 28.57 -11.48
C ARG A 23 3.78 29.29 -10.50
N TYR A 24 4.20 29.36 -9.23
CA TYR A 24 4.03 30.57 -8.44
C TYR A 24 5.37 30.95 -7.83
N SER A 25 5.84 32.12 -8.24
CA SER A 25 7.06 32.78 -7.81
C SER A 25 6.82 33.45 -6.45
N ASN A 26 7.80 33.28 -5.56
CA ASN A 26 8.26 34.18 -4.48
C ASN A 26 8.09 33.64 -3.05
N GLY A 27 9.24 33.28 -2.47
CA GLY A 27 9.62 33.72 -1.13
C GLY A 27 9.38 32.75 0.03
N SER A 28 10.48 32.13 0.48
CA SER A 28 10.76 31.72 1.87
C SER A 28 9.96 30.55 2.49
N LEU A 29 10.41 29.30 2.25
CA LEU A 29 10.89 28.30 3.26
C LEU A 29 11.24 26.98 2.53
N GLU A 30 12.51 26.81 2.15
CA GLU A 30 13.01 25.79 1.19
C GLU A 30 13.04 24.32 1.67
N ILE A 31 12.38 23.94 2.77
CA ILE A 31 12.40 22.53 3.25
C ILE A 31 11.08 21.80 2.96
N ILE A 32 9.99 22.54 2.75
CA ILE A 32 8.65 21.95 2.59
C ILE A 32 8.28 21.77 1.09
N ASP A 33 9.03 22.37 0.18
CA ASP A 33 8.64 22.50 -1.23
C ASP A 33 8.92 21.26 -2.11
N GLU A 34 9.55 20.21 -1.56
CA GLU A 34 9.85 18.97 -2.32
C GLU A 34 9.59 17.70 -1.48
N MET A 35 8.37 17.53 -0.97
CA MET A 35 7.97 16.26 -0.35
C MET A 35 7.68 15.18 -1.41
N CYS A 36 8.73 14.54 -1.92
CA CYS A 36 8.65 13.33 -2.75
C CYS A 36 8.19 12.13 -1.88
N PRO A 37 7.46 11.13 -2.42
CA PRO A 37 7.15 9.88 -1.70
C PRO A 37 8.38 9.19 -1.10
N GLN A 38 9.54 9.37 -1.73
CA GLN A 38 10.84 8.91 -1.23
C GLN A 38 11.22 9.59 0.09
N THR A 39 11.00 10.90 0.23
CA THR A 39 11.26 11.63 1.47
C THR A 39 10.38 11.12 2.62
N VAL A 40 9.12 10.80 2.32
CA VAL A 40 8.20 10.23 3.32
C VAL A 40 8.66 8.85 3.78
N THR A 41 9.00 7.96 2.84
CA THR A 41 9.49 6.61 3.16
C THR A 41 10.85 6.63 3.86
N GLN A 42 11.73 7.57 3.52
CA GLN A 42 12.97 7.82 4.26
C GLN A 42 12.67 8.25 5.70
N LEU A 43 11.77 9.22 5.92
CA LEU A 43 11.42 9.68 7.26
C LEU A 43 10.83 8.54 8.10
N LEU A 44 9.94 7.73 7.53
CA LEU A 44 9.41 6.53 8.18
C LEU A 44 10.51 5.53 8.52
N GLY A 45 11.47 5.32 7.62
CA GLY A 45 12.64 4.47 7.83
C GLY A 45 13.54 4.96 8.98
N HIS A 46 13.79 6.27 9.06
CA HIS A 46 14.54 6.87 10.15
C HIS A 46 13.80 6.71 11.49
N TYR A 47 12.50 7.00 11.53
CA TYR A 47 11.69 6.82 12.74
C TYR A 47 11.69 5.35 13.20
N GLN A 48 11.53 4.40 12.28
CA GLN A 48 11.60 2.98 12.60
C GLN A 48 12.97 2.57 13.14
N SER A 49 14.06 3.07 12.54
CA SER A 49 15.43 2.79 13.01
C SER A 49 15.67 3.33 14.42
N ILE A 50 15.14 4.52 14.73
CA ILE A 50 15.18 5.11 16.07
C ILE A 50 14.39 4.26 17.06
N LEU A 51 13.18 3.81 16.72
CA LEU A 51 12.40 2.93 17.60
C LEU A 51 13.11 1.61 17.90
N GLN A 52 13.84 1.07 16.92
CA GLN A 52 14.66 -0.12 17.09
C GLN A 52 15.87 0.13 18.02
N SER A 53 16.53 1.29 17.92
CA SER A 53 17.67 1.62 18.79
C SER A 53 17.28 1.78 20.26
N TYR A 54 16.05 2.21 20.53
CA TYR A 54 15.49 2.28 21.90
C TYR A 54 14.90 0.94 22.39
N HIS A 55 15.06 -0.16 21.66
CA HIS A 55 14.51 -1.49 22.01
C HIS A 55 13.00 -1.47 22.33
N VAL A 56 12.23 -0.63 21.62
CA VAL A 56 10.78 -0.57 21.79
C VAL A 56 10.17 -1.91 21.36
N LEU A 57 9.24 -2.42 22.18
CA LEU A 57 8.56 -3.69 21.88
C LEU A 57 7.87 -3.61 20.51
N PRO A 58 8.05 -4.60 19.62
CA PRO A 58 7.50 -4.55 18.26
C PRO A 58 5.98 -4.37 18.20
N VAL A 59 5.24 -4.86 19.20
CA VAL A 59 3.79 -4.64 19.32
C VAL A 59 3.43 -3.15 19.37
N ILE A 60 4.21 -2.34 20.10
CA ILE A 60 3.97 -0.90 20.23
C ILE A 60 4.27 -0.22 18.89
N VAL A 61 5.33 -0.63 18.20
CA VAL A 61 5.70 -0.11 16.88
C VAL A 61 4.62 -0.41 15.84
N ILE A 62 4.15 -1.66 15.77
CA ILE A 62 3.10 -2.10 14.84
C ILE A 62 1.80 -1.33 15.12
N GLN A 63 1.43 -1.18 16.39
CA GLN A 63 0.24 -0.42 16.78
C GLN A 63 0.36 1.05 16.41
N ALA A 64 1.52 1.69 16.64
CA ALA A 64 1.76 3.06 16.24
C ALA A 64 1.66 3.23 14.71
N MET A 65 2.26 2.32 13.94
CA MET A 65 2.19 2.32 12.47
C MET A 65 0.76 2.12 11.97
N ALA A 66 -0.01 1.22 12.59
CA ALA A 66 -1.41 0.98 12.23
C ALA A 66 -2.27 2.24 12.42
N GLN A 67 -2.09 2.94 13.54
CA GLN A 67 -2.80 4.20 13.81
C GLN A 67 -2.38 5.30 12.84
N PHE A 68 -1.08 5.42 12.56
CA PHE A 68 -0.56 6.40 11.61
C PHE A 68 -1.08 6.17 10.18
N PHE A 69 -1.09 4.93 9.68
CA PHE A 69 -1.60 4.62 8.35
C PHE A 69 -3.11 4.78 8.24
N TYR A 70 -3.87 4.45 9.30
CA TYR A 70 -5.30 4.72 9.32
C TYR A 70 -5.61 6.23 9.25
N TYR A 71 -4.89 7.03 10.06
CA TYR A 71 -4.97 8.49 10.01
C TYR A 71 -4.67 9.00 8.61
N LEU A 72 -3.51 8.60 8.07
CA LEU A 72 -3.07 9.01 6.74
C LEU A 72 -4.09 8.63 5.66
N SER A 73 -4.65 7.42 5.71
CA SER A 73 -5.66 6.99 4.75
C SER A 73 -6.93 7.84 4.84
N CYS A 74 -7.38 8.19 6.05
CA CYS A 74 -8.58 9.01 6.22
C CYS A 74 -8.36 10.44 5.72
N GLU A 75 -7.23 11.05 6.05
CA GLU A 75 -6.86 12.38 5.58
C GLU A 75 -6.76 12.45 4.06
N LEU A 76 -6.06 11.49 3.44
CA LEU A 76 -5.95 11.41 1.99
C LEU A 76 -7.30 11.20 1.33
N PHE A 77 -8.12 10.29 1.86
CA PHE A 77 -9.47 10.02 1.35
C PHE A 77 -10.33 11.28 1.38
N ASN A 78 -10.40 11.95 2.53
CA ASN A 78 -11.21 13.16 2.71
C ASN A 78 -10.72 14.29 1.80
N ARG A 79 -9.40 14.45 1.67
CA ARG A 79 -8.80 15.50 0.82
C ARG A 79 -9.10 15.26 -0.66
N ILE A 80 -9.06 14.02 -1.13
CA ILE A 80 -9.40 13.67 -2.51
C ILE A 80 -10.89 13.95 -2.78
N LEU A 81 -11.77 13.53 -1.87
CA LEU A 81 -13.22 13.70 -2.04
C LEU A 81 -13.66 15.18 -1.97
N SER A 82 -13.00 15.97 -1.14
CA SER A 82 -13.34 17.38 -0.89
C SER A 82 -12.87 18.31 -2.01
N HIS A 83 -11.75 18.01 -2.68
CA HIS A 83 -11.22 18.87 -3.73
C HIS A 83 -11.38 18.28 -5.13
N LYS A 84 -12.19 18.97 -5.95
CA LYS A 84 -12.46 18.63 -7.36
C LYS A 84 -11.19 18.41 -8.21
N ARG A 85 -10.08 19.07 -7.88
CA ARG A 85 -8.80 18.93 -8.62
C ARG A 85 -8.20 17.52 -8.59
N TYR A 86 -8.55 16.71 -7.59
CA TYR A 86 -8.04 15.34 -7.43
C TYR A 86 -8.97 14.27 -8.03
N LEU A 87 -10.22 14.63 -8.34
CA LEU A 87 -11.24 13.72 -8.88
C LEU A 87 -11.08 13.56 -10.40
N CYS A 88 -9.93 13.07 -10.86
CA CYS A 88 -9.68 12.73 -12.26
C CYS A 88 -8.76 11.52 -12.37
N ARG A 89 -8.80 10.81 -13.51
CA ARG A 89 -8.07 9.56 -13.74
C ARG A 89 -6.56 9.68 -13.53
N SER A 90 -5.90 10.68 -14.12
CA SER A 90 -4.45 10.83 -14.02
C SER A 90 -4.01 11.13 -12.58
N LYS A 91 -4.75 11.97 -11.84
CA LYS A 91 -4.42 12.24 -10.44
C LYS A 91 -4.65 11.00 -9.56
N ALA A 92 -5.71 10.25 -9.81
CA ALA A 92 -5.94 9.00 -9.11
C ALA A 92 -4.82 7.97 -9.35
N LEU A 93 -4.33 7.86 -10.59
CA LEU A 93 -3.20 6.99 -10.93
C LEU A 93 -1.89 7.45 -10.24
N GLN A 94 -1.60 8.74 -10.26
CA GLN A 94 -0.41 9.31 -9.59
C GLN A 94 -0.43 9.03 -8.08
N ILE A 95 -1.57 9.27 -7.42
CA ILE A 95 -1.72 9.00 -5.98
C ILE A 95 -1.59 7.50 -5.71
N ARG A 96 -2.13 6.64 -6.58
CA ARG A 96 -2.01 5.17 -6.45
C ARG A 96 -0.56 4.72 -6.53
N LEU A 97 0.22 5.24 -7.47
CA LEU A 97 1.65 4.92 -7.61
C LEU A 97 2.44 5.39 -6.39
N ASN A 98 2.18 6.60 -5.90
CA ASN A 98 2.81 7.11 -4.67
C ASN A 98 2.47 6.23 -3.47
N LEU A 99 1.21 5.80 -3.34
CA LEU A 99 0.78 4.92 -2.25
C LEU A 99 1.49 3.56 -2.32
N SER A 100 1.70 3.02 -3.53
CA SER A 100 2.45 1.77 -3.71
C SER A 100 3.88 1.85 -3.15
N THR A 101 4.51 3.03 -3.15
CA THR A 101 5.85 3.19 -2.52
C THR A 101 5.79 3.03 -1.00
N VAL A 102 4.69 3.43 -0.36
CA VAL A 102 4.46 3.23 1.07
C VAL A 102 4.15 1.76 1.36
N GLU A 103 3.30 1.11 0.55
CA GLU A 103 3.02 -0.34 0.65
C GLU A 103 4.31 -1.18 0.50
N GLU A 104 5.21 -0.77 -0.40
CA GLU A 104 6.52 -1.37 -0.60
C GLU A 104 7.43 -1.17 0.61
N TRP A 105 7.44 0.04 1.19
CA TRP A 105 8.22 0.35 2.38
C TRP A 105 7.84 -0.56 3.56
N VAL A 106 6.54 -0.82 3.78
CA VAL A 106 6.05 -1.76 4.81
C VAL A 106 6.65 -3.15 4.63
N ARG A 107 6.69 -3.63 3.38
CA ARG A 107 7.25 -4.94 3.03
C ARG A 107 8.75 -5.00 3.30
N ASN A 108 9.50 -3.98 2.86
CA ASN A 108 10.94 -3.89 3.03
C ASN A 108 11.36 -3.86 4.51
N HIS A 109 10.53 -3.26 5.35
CA HIS A 109 10.76 -3.15 6.79
C HIS A 109 10.24 -4.36 7.59
N LYS A 110 9.80 -5.43 6.90
CA LYS A 110 9.29 -6.68 7.48
C LYS A 110 8.13 -6.48 8.45
N LEU A 111 7.39 -5.39 8.30
CA LEU A 111 6.18 -5.11 9.06
C LEU A 111 5.03 -6.02 8.57
N PRO A 112 3.96 -6.20 9.37
CA PRO A 112 2.81 -7.01 8.95
C PRO A 112 2.13 -6.41 7.72
N SER A 113 1.84 -7.22 6.70
CA SER A 113 1.16 -6.74 5.49
C SER A 113 -0.26 -6.24 5.75
N SER A 114 -0.89 -6.71 6.82
CA SER A 114 -2.21 -6.28 7.29
C SER A 114 -2.28 -4.81 7.68
N LEU A 115 -1.14 -4.13 7.88
CA LEU A 115 -1.07 -2.67 7.98
C LEU A 115 -1.60 -1.96 6.73
N ASN A 116 -1.44 -2.57 5.55
CA ASN A 116 -1.93 -2.01 4.30
C ASN A 116 -3.46 -2.03 4.19
N HIS A 117 -4.17 -2.84 5.00
CA HIS A 117 -5.64 -2.84 5.04
C HIS A 117 -6.20 -1.46 5.43
N ALA A 118 -5.43 -0.66 6.16
CA ALA A 118 -5.81 0.72 6.48
C ALA A 118 -6.09 1.56 5.22
N PHE A 119 -5.41 1.26 4.10
CA PHE A 119 -5.54 1.97 2.84
C PHE A 119 -6.61 1.42 1.90
N GLU A 120 -7.25 0.28 2.21
CA GLU A 120 -8.29 -0.33 1.35
C GLU A 120 -9.35 0.66 0.86
N PRO A 121 -9.92 1.55 1.70
CA PRO A 121 -10.93 2.48 1.22
C PRO A 121 -10.38 3.54 0.27
N LEU A 122 -9.14 3.99 0.52
CA LEU A 122 -8.43 4.90 -0.36
C LEU A 122 -8.15 4.23 -1.72
N ILE A 123 -7.71 2.98 -1.70
CA ILE A 123 -7.45 2.19 -2.90
C ILE A 123 -8.73 2.02 -3.73
N GLN A 124 -9.86 1.68 -3.09
CA GLN A 124 -11.14 1.56 -3.79
C GLN A 124 -11.60 2.90 -4.38
N LEU A 125 -11.44 4.01 -3.66
CA LEU A 125 -11.74 5.35 -4.18
C LEU A 125 -10.90 5.66 -5.43
N LEU A 126 -9.59 5.42 -5.36
CA LEU A 126 -8.69 5.66 -6.50
C LEU A 126 -9.03 4.76 -7.68
N GLN A 127 -9.40 3.51 -7.45
CA GLN A 127 -9.80 2.57 -8.49
C GLN A 127 -11.10 3.01 -9.18
N LEU A 128 -12.11 3.43 -8.40
CA LEU A 128 -13.34 4.02 -8.93
C LEU A 128 -13.02 5.20 -9.84
N LEU A 129 -12.20 6.17 -9.38
CA LEU A 129 -11.83 7.34 -10.17
C LEU A 129 -11.07 6.98 -11.46
N GLN A 130 -10.31 5.89 -11.45
CA GLN A 130 -9.61 5.46 -12.67
C GLN A 130 -10.60 4.90 -13.70
N CYS A 131 -11.57 4.08 -13.31
CA CYS A 131 -12.48 3.46 -14.27
C CYS A 131 -13.79 4.23 -14.51
N LEU A 132 -14.08 5.29 -13.74
CA LEU A 132 -15.39 5.95 -13.71
C LEU A 132 -15.91 6.32 -15.10
N SER A 133 -15.09 7.01 -15.91
CA SER A 133 -15.46 7.47 -17.27
C SER A 133 -15.86 6.32 -18.21
N GLN A 134 -15.40 5.10 -17.94
CA GLN A 134 -15.66 3.92 -18.77
C GLN A 134 -16.96 3.20 -18.37
N LEU A 135 -17.58 3.56 -17.25
CA LEU A 135 -18.81 2.96 -16.73
C LEU A 135 -20.06 3.57 -17.40
N THR A 136 -20.17 3.40 -18.72
CA THR A 136 -21.27 3.96 -19.52
C THR A 136 -22.56 3.12 -19.46
N ASP A 137 -22.42 1.83 -19.19
CA ASP A 137 -23.53 0.88 -19.08
C ASP A 137 -24.00 0.69 -17.63
N VAL A 138 -25.31 0.56 -17.46
CA VAL A 138 -25.97 0.43 -16.15
C VAL A 138 -25.58 -0.86 -15.44
N ALA A 139 -25.54 -1.99 -16.15
CA ALA A 139 -25.21 -3.27 -15.55
C ALA A 139 -23.75 -3.28 -15.09
N THR A 140 -22.87 -2.72 -15.91
CA THR A 140 -21.44 -2.57 -15.59
C THR A 140 -21.23 -1.64 -14.40
N PHE A 141 -21.82 -0.44 -14.41
CA PHE A 141 -21.74 0.52 -13.29
C PHE A 141 -22.23 -0.11 -11.98
N THR A 142 -23.40 -0.74 -12.01
CA THR A 142 -24.01 -1.36 -10.82
C THR A 142 -23.12 -2.47 -10.26
N SER A 143 -22.61 -3.35 -11.13
CA SER A 143 -21.71 -4.43 -10.72
C SER A 143 -20.40 -3.91 -10.12
N THR A 144 -19.83 -2.85 -10.71
CA THR A 144 -18.64 -2.19 -10.19
C THR A 144 -18.88 -1.52 -8.84
N VAL A 145 -19.99 -0.79 -8.68
CA VAL A 145 -20.37 -0.16 -7.41
C VAL A 145 -20.52 -1.18 -6.29
N TYR A 146 -21.14 -2.34 -6.56
CA TYR A 146 -21.27 -3.42 -5.58
C TYR A 146 -19.95 -4.13 -5.25
N THR A 147 -18.93 -4.00 -6.10
CA THR A 147 -17.59 -4.54 -5.83
C THR A 147 -16.84 -3.70 -4.78
N PHE A 148 -17.16 -2.41 -4.65
CA PHE A 148 -16.51 -1.51 -3.70
C PHE A 148 -17.19 -1.50 -2.33
N ASP A 149 -16.87 -2.49 -1.50
CA ASP A 149 -17.47 -2.69 -0.17
C ASP A 149 -17.01 -1.70 0.92
N LYS A 150 -15.94 -0.92 0.68
CA LYS A 150 -15.42 0.08 1.61
C LYS A 150 -15.88 1.51 1.29
N LEU A 151 -16.60 1.70 0.18
CA LEU A 151 -17.14 2.99 -0.25
C LEU A 151 -18.63 3.11 0.10
N ASN A 152 -18.99 4.25 0.69
CA ASN A 152 -20.38 4.61 0.91
C ASN A 152 -21.00 5.05 -0.44
N PRO A 153 -22.23 4.63 -0.78
CA PRO A 153 -22.93 5.11 -1.96
C PRO A 153 -23.00 6.64 -2.10
N LEU A 154 -23.03 7.38 -0.99
CA LEU A 154 -22.94 8.85 -1.01
C LEU A 154 -21.56 9.34 -1.51
N GLN A 155 -20.47 8.67 -1.11
CA GLN A 155 -19.11 8.96 -1.61
C GLN A 155 -19.01 8.68 -3.11
N ILE A 156 -19.61 7.59 -3.58
CA ILE A 156 -19.64 7.22 -5.01
C ILE A 156 -20.40 8.28 -5.80
N TYR A 157 -21.57 8.70 -5.32
CA TYR A 157 -22.35 9.76 -5.94
C TYR A 157 -21.57 11.08 -6.03
N ARG A 158 -20.90 11.46 -4.94
CA ARG A 158 -20.04 12.65 -4.92
C ARG A 158 -18.88 12.57 -5.92
N CYS A 159 -18.28 11.38 -6.09
CA CYS A 159 -17.30 11.15 -7.15
C CYS A 159 -17.91 11.35 -8.53
N VAL A 160 -19.08 10.78 -8.82
CA VAL A 160 -19.80 10.93 -10.10
C VAL A 160 -20.08 12.40 -10.41
N GLN A 161 -20.63 13.15 -9.46
CA GLN A 161 -20.98 14.56 -9.67
C GLN A 161 -19.79 15.48 -9.89
N ARG A 162 -18.70 15.27 -9.13
CA ARG A 162 -17.56 16.18 -9.11
C ARG A 162 -16.39 15.72 -9.97
N TYR A 163 -16.50 14.58 -10.66
CA TYR A 163 -15.46 14.06 -11.54
C TYR A 163 -15.08 15.07 -12.63
N ARG A 164 -13.78 15.24 -12.84
CA ARG A 164 -13.21 16.09 -13.88
C ARG A 164 -12.66 15.20 -15.00
N TYR A 165 -13.39 15.19 -16.11
CA TYR A 165 -13.00 14.48 -17.32
C TYR A 165 -11.72 15.05 -17.93
N GLU A 166 -10.84 14.16 -18.37
CA GLU A 166 -9.60 14.51 -19.08
C GLU A 166 -9.82 14.56 -20.60
N VAL A 167 -8.78 14.97 -21.34
CA VAL A 167 -8.85 15.04 -22.80
C VAL A 167 -9.06 13.62 -23.36
N ALA A 168 -9.99 13.48 -24.29
CA ALA A 168 -10.38 12.20 -24.91
C ALA A 168 -11.09 11.20 -23.97
N GLU A 169 -11.61 11.62 -22.81
CA GLU A 169 -12.49 10.78 -21.99
C GLU A 169 -13.97 10.95 -22.36
N PRO A 170 -14.75 9.85 -22.47
CA PRO A 170 -16.19 9.94 -22.63
C PRO A 170 -16.83 10.48 -21.34
N LYS A 171 -17.86 11.33 -21.51
CA LYS A 171 -18.68 11.79 -20.39
C LYS A 171 -19.62 10.68 -19.94
N LEU A 172 -19.89 10.60 -18.64
CA LEU A 172 -20.90 9.67 -18.14
C LEU A 172 -22.27 10.05 -18.73
N PRO A 173 -23.05 9.05 -19.16
CA PRO A 173 -24.43 9.28 -19.55
C PRO A 173 -25.29 9.73 -18.36
N TYR A 174 -26.27 10.60 -18.62
CA TYR A 174 -27.19 11.13 -17.62
C TYR A 174 -27.91 10.04 -16.79
N HIS A 175 -28.25 8.89 -17.41
CA HIS A 175 -28.91 7.81 -16.70
C HIS A 175 -28.04 7.17 -15.61
N ILE A 176 -26.71 7.17 -15.78
CA ILE A 176 -25.76 6.69 -14.76
C ILE A 176 -25.67 7.69 -13.60
N GLU A 177 -25.61 8.98 -13.92
CA GLU A 177 -25.61 10.04 -12.90
C GLU A 177 -26.91 10.01 -12.06
N SER A 178 -28.05 9.84 -12.73
CA SER A 178 -29.35 9.70 -12.08
C SER A 178 -29.44 8.44 -11.22
N LEU A 179 -28.90 7.31 -11.70
CA LEU A 179 -28.82 6.07 -10.93
C LEU A 179 -27.95 6.24 -9.67
N ALA A 180 -26.79 6.87 -9.79
CA ALA A 180 -25.91 7.15 -8.65
C ALA A 180 -26.64 7.99 -7.58
N ALA A 181 -27.41 9.01 -8.01
CA ALA A 181 -28.24 9.82 -7.11
C ALA A 181 -29.31 8.97 -6.42
N GLN A 182 -29.98 8.09 -7.16
CA GLN A 182 -31.01 7.21 -6.63
C GLN A 182 -30.45 6.27 -5.55
N ILE A 183 -29.28 5.66 -5.81
CA ILE A 183 -28.61 4.74 -4.87
C ILE A 183 -28.18 5.50 -3.59
N ALA A 184 -27.69 6.73 -3.72
CA ALA A 184 -27.34 7.56 -2.56
C ALA A 184 -28.57 7.87 -1.69
N ASN A 185 -29.68 8.30 -2.31
CA ASN A 185 -30.92 8.66 -1.61
C ASN A 185 -31.62 7.45 -0.95
N THR A 186 -31.53 6.26 -1.55
CA THR A 186 -32.12 5.04 -0.94
C THR A 186 -31.39 4.62 0.33
N ASN A 187 -30.08 4.87 0.42
CA ASN A 187 -29.30 4.51 1.62
C ASN A 187 -29.56 5.44 2.80
N ASP A 188 -29.89 6.71 2.55
CA ASP A 188 -30.24 7.67 3.61
C ASP A 188 -31.65 7.41 4.19
N SER A 189 -32.51 6.75 3.42
CA SER A 189 -33.88 6.39 3.82
C SER A 189 -33.96 5.17 4.75
N SER A 190 -32.85 4.47 5.01
CA SER A 190 -32.79 3.40 6.00
C SER A 190 -32.58 4.04 7.37
N PRO A 191 -33.60 4.10 8.26
CA PRO A 191 -33.35 4.57 9.61
C PRO A 191 -32.31 3.63 10.19
N ARG A 192 -31.17 4.18 10.62
CA ARG A 192 -30.16 3.49 11.42
C ARG A 192 -30.80 3.03 12.72
N GLY A 193 -31.58 1.96 12.63
CA GLY A 193 -31.97 1.14 13.75
C GLY A 193 -30.67 0.70 14.39
N ARG A 194 -30.52 1.07 15.66
CA ARG A 194 -29.57 0.48 16.59
C ARG A 194 -29.57 -1.04 16.39
N ARG A 195 -28.68 -1.57 15.55
CA ARG A 195 -28.25 -2.95 15.64
C ARG A 195 -27.39 -3.02 16.89
N SER A 196 -28.07 -3.22 18.01
CA SER A 196 -27.54 -4.00 19.13
C SER A 196 -27.00 -5.30 18.51
N THR A 197 -25.70 -5.33 18.23
CA THR A 197 -25.02 -6.59 18.05
C THR A 197 -24.92 -7.17 19.45
N SER A 198 -25.57 -8.31 19.61
CA SER A 198 -25.53 -9.16 20.78
C SER A 198 -24.09 -9.31 21.25
N ASP A 199 -23.92 -8.99 22.53
CA ASP A 199 -22.74 -9.13 23.33
C ASP A 199 -22.06 -10.49 23.10
N SER A 200 -20.85 -10.46 22.57
CA SER A 200 -19.94 -11.59 22.60
C SER A 200 -18.54 -11.05 22.82
N ARG A 201 -18.19 -10.99 24.11
CA ARG A 201 -16.85 -10.88 24.68
C ARG A 201 -16.11 -9.57 24.39
N ARG A 202 -16.58 -8.50 25.04
CA ARG A 202 -15.74 -7.32 25.31
C ARG A 202 -14.85 -7.57 26.53
N THR A 203 -13.69 -8.18 26.33
CA THR A 203 -12.58 -8.07 27.31
C THR A 203 -11.71 -6.90 26.89
N SER A 204 -12.06 -5.68 27.29
CA SER A 204 -11.16 -4.51 27.21
C SER A 204 -11.67 -3.36 28.06
N VAL A 205 -10.79 -2.85 28.91
CA VAL A 205 -10.84 -1.80 29.96
C VAL A 205 -11.51 -0.44 29.63
N SER A 206 -12.24 -0.35 28.52
CA SER A 206 -13.01 0.82 28.09
C SER A 206 -14.14 1.25 29.04
N SER A 207 -14.57 0.40 29.98
CA SER A 207 -15.63 0.72 30.95
C SER A 207 -15.21 1.66 32.08
N LEU A 208 -13.91 1.89 32.29
CA LEU A 208 -13.42 2.73 33.40
C LEU A 208 -13.43 4.23 33.10
N ASN A 209 -13.41 4.63 31.83
CA ASN A 209 -13.43 6.05 31.44
C ASN A 209 -14.76 6.74 31.74
N SER A 210 -15.83 5.97 31.99
CA SER A 210 -17.15 6.50 32.38
C SER A 210 -17.23 6.95 33.84
N LEU A 211 -16.22 6.64 34.67
CA LEU A 211 -16.22 6.91 36.10
C LEU A 211 -15.32 8.09 36.53
N ILE A 212 -14.50 8.64 35.63
CA ILE A 212 -13.39 9.55 36.02
C ILE A 212 -13.58 11.01 35.60
N THR A 213 -14.58 11.38 34.80
CA THR A 213 -14.76 12.78 34.39
C THR A 213 -15.97 13.45 35.06
N PRO A 214 -15.78 14.40 35.99
CA PRO A 214 -16.87 15.23 36.47
C PRO A 214 -17.31 16.21 35.37
N LYS A 215 -18.62 16.28 35.14
CA LYS A 215 -19.28 17.22 34.23
C LYS A 215 -18.89 18.66 34.59
N SER A 216 -18.16 19.34 33.71
CA SER A 216 -17.98 20.80 33.77
C SER A 216 -18.27 21.42 32.41
N LYS A 217 -19.26 22.32 32.40
CA LYS A 217 -19.61 23.21 31.30
C LYS A 217 -18.57 24.33 31.23
N ARG A 218 -17.90 24.52 30.08
CA ARG A 218 -17.34 25.82 29.66
C ARG A 218 -17.05 25.78 28.16
N ALA A 219 -17.89 26.41 27.34
CA ALA A 219 -17.78 27.79 26.82
C ALA A 219 -16.79 27.91 25.65
N SER A 220 -17.38 28.28 24.52
CA SER A 220 -16.86 28.59 23.20
C SER A 220 -15.77 29.67 23.17
N ILE A 221 -14.76 29.44 22.32
CA ILE A 221 -13.96 30.50 21.68
C ILE A 221 -13.97 30.20 20.18
N SER A 222 -14.60 31.11 19.44
CA SER A 222 -14.58 31.24 17.99
C SER A 222 -13.31 31.97 17.57
N GLU A 223 -12.52 31.39 16.67
CA GLU A 223 -11.52 32.14 15.93
C GLU A 223 -11.67 31.83 14.43
N PHE A 224 -11.68 32.91 13.69
CA PHE A 224 -12.23 33.08 12.36
C PHE A 224 -11.15 32.79 11.31
N SER A 225 -11.43 31.84 10.41
CA SER A 225 -10.70 31.68 9.15
C SER A 225 -11.74 31.42 8.07
N LYS A 226 -11.97 32.43 7.23
CA LYS A 226 -12.81 32.35 6.04
C LYS A 226 -12.03 31.62 4.94
N GLU A 227 -12.25 30.33 4.77
CA GLU A 227 -11.95 29.62 3.52
C GLU A 227 -13.05 28.56 3.30
N ASP A 228 -13.73 28.70 2.16
CA ASP A 228 -14.69 27.81 1.50
C ASP A 228 -15.82 27.17 2.34
N GLU A 229 -17.05 27.67 2.14
CA GLU A 229 -18.30 26.96 2.47
C GLU A 229 -18.36 25.64 1.68
N HIS A 230 -17.79 24.59 2.26
CA HIS A 230 -18.05 23.21 1.87
C HIS A 230 -19.27 22.74 2.67
N ASP A 231 -20.37 22.43 1.97
CA ASP A 231 -21.49 21.69 2.54
C ASP A 231 -20.99 20.32 3.01
N GLU A 232 -20.64 20.24 4.29
CA GLU A 232 -20.23 19.02 5.01
C GLU A 232 -21.47 18.17 5.27
N GLU A 233 -21.89 17.39 4.26
CA GLU A 233 -22.96 16.39 4.44
C GLU A 233 -22.45 15.25 5.35
N GLU A 234 -23.08 15.14 6.53
CA GLU A 234 -22.76 14.13 7.56
C GLU A 234 -22.80 12.70 6.97
N GLY A 235 -21.66 12.02 6.93
CA GLY A 235 -21.57 10.60 6.51
C GLY A 235 -20.68 10.35 5.29
N GLU A 236 -20.12 11.39 4.69
CA GLU A 236 -19.23 11.27 3.54
C GLU A 236 -17.75 11.15 3.89
N GLN A 237 -17.32 11.83 4.94
CA GLN A 237 -15.93 11.84 5.36
C GLN A 237 -15.63 10.66 6.28
N LYS A 238 -14.39 10.17 6.24
CA LYS A 238 -13.89 9.19 7.19
C LYS A 238 -13.45 9.89 8.46
N ASN A 239 -13.90 9.37 9.60
CA ASN A 239 -13.55 9.90 10.91
C ASN A 239 -12.09 9.61 11.25
N SER A 240 -11.25 10.63 11.11
CA SER A 240 -9.85 10.66 11.52
C SER A 240 -9.70 10.82 13.06
N LYS A 241 -10.71 11.38 13.73
CA LYS A 241 -10.66 11.85 15.13
C LYS A 241 -10.77 10.74 16.21
N TYR A 242 -11.26 9.55 15.87
CA TYR A 242 -11.42 8.43 16.82
C TYR A 242 -10.26 7.43 16.73
N LEU A 243 -9.04 7.94 16.71
CA LEU A 243 -7.81 7.17 16.91
C LEU A 243 -7.57 6.99 18.42
N LEU A 244 -8.40 6.18 19.06
CA LEU A 244 -8.00 5.58 20.33
C LEU A 244 -7.21 4.29 20.02
N PRO A 245 -6.21 3.95 20.84
CA PRO A 245 -5.22 2.90 20.55
C PRO A 245 -5.79 1.50 20.23
N PHE A 246 -7.10 1.25 20.40
CA PHE A 246 -7.72 -0.08 20.35
C PHE A 246 -8.86 -0.25 19.33
N SER A 247 -9.11 0.74 18.45
CA SER A 247 -10.17 0.64 17.42
C SER A 247 -9.68 0.23 16.03
N VAL A 248 -8.37 0.23 15.80
CA VAL A 248 -7.77 -0.35 14.59
C VAL A 248 -7.69 -1.86 14.77
N PHE A 249 -7.59 -2.62 13.66
CA PHE A 249 -7.49 -4.09 13.60
C PHE A 249 -6.92 -4.68 14.90
N ASN A 250 -7.65 -5.64 15.48
CA ASN A 250 -7.35 -6.13 16.81
C ASN A 250 -5.84 -6.45 16.89
N THR A 251 -5.16 -5.90 17.90
CA THR A 251 -3.70 -5.96 18.00
C THR A 251 -3.20 -7.41 17.99
N THR A 252 -4.01 -8.34 18.49
CA THR A 252 -3.76 -9.79 18.46
C THR A 252 -3.78 -10.36 17.03
N ALA A 253 -4.68 -9.91 16.15
CA ALA A 253 -4.76 -10.35 14.76
C ALA A 253 -3.59 -9.80 13.95
N LEU A 254 -3.22 -8.52 14.14
CA LEU A 254 -2.02 -7.97 13.52
C LEU A 254 -0.76 -8.72 13.93
N LEU A 255 -0.66 -9.11 15.20
CA LEU A 255 0.47 -9.89 15.71
C LEU A 255 0.46 -11.34 15.21
N GLN A 256 -0.70 -11.99 15.16
CA GLN A 256 -0.84 -13.35 14.62
C GLN A 256 -0.44 -13.38 13.14
N ASP A 257 -0.97 -12.47 12.33
CA ASP A 257 -0.59 -12.34 10.92
C ASP A 257 0.92 -12.10 10.77
N TRP A 258 1.50 -11.28 11.65
CA TRP A 258 2.93 -10.99 11.61
C TRP A 258 3.80 -12.18 12.01
N GLU A 259 3.41 -12.92 13.03
CA GLU A 259 4.09 -14.14 13.46
C GLU A 259 4.01 -15.20 12.35
N GLU A 260 2.84 -15.41 11.75
CA GLU A 260 2.65 -16.31 10.62
C GLU A 260 3.48 -15.90 9.40
N GLU A 261 3.50 -14.61 9.04
CA GLU A 261 4.36 -14.10 7.98
C GLU A 261 5.83 -14.30 8.27
N LYS A 262 6.26 -14.09 9.53
CA LYS A 262 7.64 -14.34 9.94
C LYS A 262 8.00 -15.82 9.80
N GLN A 263 7.09 -16.73 10.18
CA GLN A 263 7.29 -18.18 9.97
C GLN A 263 7.36 -18.53 8.48
N LYS A 264 6.45 -18.01 7.65
CA LYS A 264 6.48 -18.22 6.18
C LYS A 264 7.80 -17.74 5.55
N ARG A 265 8.32 -16.59 6.00
CA ARG A 265 9.62 -16.07 5.53
C ARG A 265 10.79 -16.98 5.90
N LEU A 266 10.74 -17.60 7.08
CA LEU A 266 11.76 -18.56 7.54
C LEU A 266 11.69 -19.87 6.74
N ILE A 267 10.48 -20.44 6.57
CA ILE A 267 10.27 -21.67 5.80
C ILE A 267 10.73 -21.51 4.35
N ASN A 268 10.37 -20.41 3.70
CA ASN A 268 10.81 -20.14 2.33
C ASN A 268 12.33 -20.00 2.22
N GLN A 269 13.02 -19.51 3.26
CA GLN A 269 14.48 -19.37 3.24
C GLN A 269 15.19 -20.73 3.41
N ASP A 270 14.61 -21.62 4.22
CA ASP A 270 15.15 -22.96 4.45
C ASP A 270 14.92 -23.90 3.25
N ASP A 271 13.78 -23.81 2.55
CA ASP A 271 13.47 -24.63 1.35
C ASP A 271 14.50 -24.44 0.21
N TYR A 272 14.91 -23.20 -0.07
CA TYR A 272 15.96 -22.94 -1.06
C TYR A 272 17.31 -23.50 -0.62
N SER A 273 17.62 -23.43 0.68
CA SER A 273 18.87 -23.96 1.20
C SER A 273 18.89 -25.49 1.14
N GLU A 274 17.78 -26.14 1.47
CA GLU A 274 17.64 -27.61 1.48
C GLU A 274 17.71 -28.19 0.07
N ALA A 275 17.07 -27.55 -0.92
CA ALA A 275 17.18 -27.93 -2.33
C ALA A 275 18.63 -27.83 -2.84
N VAL A 276 19.36 -26.78 -2.48
CA VAL A 276 20.78 -26.60 -2.84
C VAL A 276 21.66 -27.66 -2.17
N TYR A 277 21.41 -27.99 -0.90
CA TYR A 277 22.12 -29.06 -0.21
C TYR A 277 21.88 -30.44 -0.86
N GLN A 278 20.65 -30.72 -1.28
CA GLN A 278 20.32 -31.96 -1.98
C GLN A 278 21.01 -32.06 -3.34
N GLU A 279 21.06 -30.97 -4.10
CA GLU A 279 21.73 -30.93 -5.41
C GLU A 279 23.26 -31.14 -5.28
N ILE A 280 23.90 -30.48 -4.31
CA ILE A 280 25.33 -30.66 -4.03
C ILE A 280 25.63 -32.11 -3.63
N LYS A 281 24.75 -32.72 -2.83
CA LYS A 281 24.91 -34.12 -2.39
C LYS A 281 24.80 -35.10 -3.56
N LEU A 282 23.86 -34.88 -4.48
CA LEU A 282 23.72 -35.69 -5.70
C LEU A 282 24.93 -35.56 -6.61
N LYS A 283 25.43 -34.34 -6.84
CA LYS A 283 26.65 -34.10 -7.64
C LYS A 283 27.87 -34.79 -7.06
N LYS A 284 28.03 -34.78 -5.73
CA LYS A 284 29.11 -35.55 -5.09
C LYS A 284 28.95 -37.05 -5.27
N LEU A 285 27.73 -37.59 -5.19
CA LEU A 285 27.49 -39.01 -5.44
C LEU A 285 27.82 -39.43 -6.88
N GLU A 286 27.49 -38.58 -7.86
CA GLU A 286 27.88 -38.80 -9.27
C GLU A 286 29.40 -38.74 -9.46
N GLU A 287 30.08 -37.82 -8.78
CA GLU A 287 31.55 -37.73 -8.78
C GLU A 287 32.21 -38.99 -8.20
N TYR A 288 31.68 -39.53 -7.10
CA TYR A 288 32.15 -40.80 -6.53
C TYR A 288 31.90 -41.99 -7.48
N ASP A 289 30.73 -42.07 -8.14
CA ASP A 289 30.43 -43.15 -9.11
C ASP A 289 31.34 -43.09 -10.35
N LEU A 290 31.77 -41.89 -10.76
CA LEU A 290 32.74 -41.70 -11.84
C LEU A 290 34.15 -42.16 -11.47
N LEU A 291 34.57 -41.92 -10.22
CA LEU A 291 35.89 -42.34 -9.72
C LEU A 291 36.00 -43.86 -9.54
N ASP A 292 34.92 -44.52 -9.13
CA ASP A 292 34.87 -45.99 -8.98
C ASP A 292 34.93 -46.74 -10.32
N ARG A 293 34.60 -46.07 -11.44
CA ARG A 293 34.73 -46.65 -12.80
C ARG A 293 36.15 -46.55 -13.37
N ILE A 294 37.03 -45.76 -12.75
CA ILE A 294 38.43 -45.65 -13.16
C ILE A 294 39.19 -46.80 -12.52
N VAL A 295 39.24 -47.97 -13.17
CA VAL A 295 40.17 -49.04 -12.81
C VAL A 295 41.59 -48.54 -13.12
N PRO A 296 42.49 -48.39 -12.14
CA PRO A 296 43.86 -47.98 -12.43
C PRO A 296 44.59 -49.16 -13.12
N SER A 297 44.60 -49.16 -14.45
CA SER A 297 45.40 -50.11 -15.21
C SER A 297 46.83 -49.61 -15.27
N ILE A 298 47.78 -50.40 -14.75
CA ILE A 298 49.21 -50.10 -14.85
C ILE A 298 49.58 -50.11 -16.35
N PRO A 299 50.19 -49.05 -16.90
CA PRO A 299 50.57 -49.01 -18.30
C PRO A 299 51.55 -50.15 -18.65
N ASP A 300 51.36 -50.82 -19.78
CA ASP A 300 52.18 -51.97 -20.17
C ASP A 300 53.69 -51.65 -20.27
N GLU A 301 54.05 -50.38 -20.54
CA GLU A 301 55.45 -49.92 -20.50
C GLU A 301 56.10 -50.04 -19.12
N TRP A 302 55.32 -49.89 -18.05
CA TRP A 302 55.80 -50.06 -16.68
C TRP A 302 56.05 -51.53 -16.37
N LEU A 303 55.15 -52.42 -16.81
CA LEU A 303 55.35 -53.87 -16.71
C LEU A 303 56.60 -54.31 -17.48
N TYR A 304 56.79 -53.81 -18.71
CA TYR A 304 57.95 -54.13 -19.53
C TYR A 304 59.28 -53.69 -18.89
N ASN A 305 59.31 -52.51 -18.27
CA ASN A 305 60.51 -52.01 -17.58
C ASN A 305 60.85 -52.77 -16.29
N ILE A 306 59.83 -53.26 -15.58
CA ILE A 306 60.01 -54.10 -14.40
C ILE A 306 60.58 -55.47 -14.81
N ASP A 307 60.03 -56.08 -15.87
CA ASP A 307 60.46 -57.40 -16.33
C ASP A 307 61.90 -57.37 -16.87
N ARG A 308 62.27 -56.29 -17.58
CA ARG A 308 63.65 -56.05 -18.04
C ARG A 308 64.64 -55.88 -16.89
N LYS A 309 64.20 -55.37 -15.73
CA LYS A 309 65.05 -55.24 -14.53
C LYS A 309 65.19 -56.57 -13.79
N LEU A 310 64.20 -57.45 -13.85
CA LEU A 310 64.23 -58.77 -13.22
C LEU A 310 65.08 -59.78 -14.01
N GLN A 311 65.20 -59.67 -15.33
CA GLN A 311 66.07 -60.51 -16.15
C GLN A 311 67.58 -60.21 -16.03
N ARG A 312 67.98 -59.22 -15.23
CA ARG A 312 69.39 -58.85 -14.99
C ARG A 312 69.96 -59.38 -13.67
N TYR A 313 69.29 -60.33 -13.01
CA TYR A 313 69.78 -61.04 -11.84
C TYR A 313 69.94 -62.53 -12.09
#